data_AF-H3ZN82-F1
#
_entry.id   AF-H3ZN82-F1
#
_cell.length_a   1.000
_cell.length_b   1.000
_cell.length_c   1.000
_cell.angle_alpha   90.00
_cell.angle_beta   90.00
_cell.angle_gamma   90.00
#
_symmetry.space_group_name_H-M   'P 1'
#
loop_
_entity.id
_entity.type
_entity.pdbx_description
1 polymer ?
#
loop_
_entity_poly.entity_id
_entity_poly.type
_entity_poly.pdbx_seq_one_letter_code
_entity_poly.pdbx_strand_id
1 'polypeptide(L)'
;MKEKVEFKPVDYDPVVDSLFVRIPEGEYEHSVMLGDDVILDFGRLSGKDKLDVIGFEILEASKKFGLDKHLLRNIKRLYAEIKISEDRVEMMVSIVVVQRKKERKRSRILEMANVGLPATIASISV
;
A
#
# COMPACT_ATOMS: atom_id res chain seq x y z
N MET A 1 11.30 -23.95 17.77
CA MET A 1 11.11 -22.50 17.91
C MET A 1 10.34 -22.02 16.70
N LYS A 2 9.12 -21.48 16.86
CA LYS A 2 8.48 -20.74 15.77
C LYS A 2 9.18 -19.39 15.70
N GLU A 3 9.82 -19.06 14.59
CA GLU A 3 10.32 -17.71 14.36
C GLU A 3 9.12 -16.75 14.47
N LYS A 4 9.22 -15.76 15.35
CA LYS A 4 8.31 -14.62 15.33
C LYS A 4 8.65 -13.86 14.06
N VAL A 5 7.86 -14.05 13.01
CA VAL A 5 7.94 -13.22 11.81
C VAL A 5 7.49 -11.83 12.22
N GLU A 6 8.46 -10.94 12.41
CA GLU A 6 8.20 -9.52 12.65
C GLU A 6 7.80 -8.89 11.32
N PHE A 7 6.50 -8.86 11.06
CA PHE A 7 5.96 -8.30 9.83
C PHE A 7 6.17 -6.78 9.82
N LYS A 8 6.93 -6.30 8.83
CA LYS A 8 7.17 -4.86 8.64
C LYS A 8 5.89 -4.17 8.14
N PRO A 9 5.67 -2.88 8.49
CA PRO A 9 4.54 -2.11 7.97
C PRO A 9 4.63 -1.86 6.46
N VAL A 10 5.84 -1.87 5.90
CA VAL A 10 6.12 -1.82 4.47
C VAL A 10 7.08 -2.96 4.14
N ASP A 11 6.72 -3.78 3.17
CA ASP A 11 7.57 -4.85 2.66
C ASP A 11 7.54 -4.91 1.14
N TYR A 12 8.58 -5.45 0.52
CA TYR A 12 8.69 -5.52 -0.93
C TYR A 12 9.31 -6.84 -1.38
N ASP A 13 8.57 -7.60 -2.21
CA ASP A 13 9.06 -8.80 -2.85
C ASP A 13 9.55 -8.50 -4.29
N PRO A 14 10.87 -8.55 -4.54
CA PRO A 14 11.43 -8.32 -5.88
C PRO A 14 11.21 -9.47 -6.86
N VAL A 15 10.90 -10.69 -6.39
CA VAL A 15 10.65 -11.86 -7.25
C VAL A 15 9.38 -11.62 -8.04
N VAL A 16 8.29 -11.25 -7.36
CA VAL A 16 7.00 -10.94 -7.97
C VAL A 16 6.79 -9.45 -8.25
N ASP A 17 7.75 -8.59 -7.86
CA ASP A 17 7.65 -7.13 -7.97
C ASP A 17 6.42 -6.54 -7.27
N SER A 18 6.21 -6.95 -6.02
CA SER A 18 5.06 -6.57 -5.22
C SER A 18 5.46 -5.75 -3.99
N LEU A 19 4.80 -4.61 -3.79
CA LEU A 19 4.92 -3.74 -2.62
C LEU A 19 3.71 -3.96 -1.71
N PHE A 20 3.96 -4.43 -0.49
CA PHE A 20 2.96 -4.65 0.54
C PHE A 20 3.02 -3.54 1.59
N VAL A 21 1.87 -2.98 1.95
CA VAL A 21 1.73 -1.94 2.96
C VAL A 21 0.60 -2.31 3.90
N ARG A 22 0.84 -2.23 5.20
CA ARG A 22 -0.18 -2.48 6.22
C ARG A 22 0.00 -1.59 7.43
N ILE A 23 -1.11 -1.24 8.08
CA ILE A 23 -1.13 -0.62 9.40
C ILE A 23 -0.91 -1.73 10.45
N PRO A 24 0.13 -1.68 11.30
CA PRO A 24 0.43 -2.73 12.27
C PRO A 24 -0.70 -3.07 13.23
N GLU A 25 -1.52 -2.08 13.60
CA GLU A 25 -2.65 -2.19 14.53
C GLU A 25 -3.98 -2.57 13.86
N GLY A 26 -3.95 -2.83 12.55
CA GLY A 26 -5.11 -3.25 11.77
C GLY A 26 -5.40 -4.74 11.92
N GLU A 27 -6.63 -5.07 12.31
CA GLU A 27 -7.19 -6.41 12.28
C GLU A 27 -7.79 -6.68 10.90
N TYR A 28 -7.14 -7.55 10.14
CA TYR A 28 -7.55 -7.91 8.79
C TYR A 28 -8.94 -8.57 8.74
N GLU A 29 -9.76 -8.18 7.77
CA GLU A 29 -11.03 -8.85 7.47
C GLU A 29 -11.02 -9.47 6.06
N HIS A 30 -10.74 -8.68 5.03
CA HIS A 30 -10.74 -9.17 3.64
C HIS A 30 -9.93 -8.25 2.72
N SER A 31 -9.66 -8.73 1.50
CA SER A 31 -8.98 -7.98 0.46
C SER A 31 -9.85 -7.85 -0.79
N VAL A 32 -9.69 -6.76 -1.53
CA VAL A 32 -10.37 -6.51 -2.80
C VAL A 32 -9.35 -6.16 -3.87
N MET A 33 -9.32 -6.94 -4.95
CA MET A 33 -8.54 -6.63 -6.15
C MET A 33 -9.20 -5.48 -6.92
N LEU A 34 -8.42 -4.46 -7.24
CA LEU A 34 -8.81 -3.30 -8.04
C LEU A 34 -7.96 -3.27 -9.32
N GLY A 35 -8.63 -3.41 -10.47
CA GLY A 35 -7.93 -3.60 -11.73
C GLY A 35 -7.11 -4.90 -11.72
N ASP A 36 -5.91 -4.85 -12.30
CA ASP A 36 -5.02 -6.00 -12.43
C ASP A 36 -3.81 -5.94 -11.47
N ASP A 37 -3.65 -4.86 -10.72
CA ASP A 37 -2.35 -4.51 -10.12
C ASP A 37 -2.40 -3.84 -8.74
N VAL A 38 -3.59 -3.64 -8.17
CA VAL A 38 -3.77 -3.12 -6.82
C VAL A 38 -4.69 -4.05 -6.03
N ILE A 39 -4.32 -4.36 -4.79
CA ILE A 39 -5.18 -5.04 -3.84
C ILE A 39 -5.34 -4.11 -2.65
N LEU A 40 -6.58 -3.82 -2.22
CA LEU A 40 -6.84 -3.10 -0.98
C LEU A 40 -7.21 -4.08 0.12
N ASP A 41 -6.60 -3.89 1.30
CA ASP A 41 -6.91 -4.67 2.49
C ASP A 41 -7.83 -3.86 3.41
N PHE A 42 -8.97 -4.46 3.73
CA PHE A 42 -9.97 -3.92 4.63
C PHE A 42 -9.94 -4.64 5.96
N GLY A 43 -10.18 -3.87 7.02
CA GLY A 43 -10.20 -4.40 8.37
C GLY A 43 -10.62 -3.37 9.40
N ARG A 44 -10.39 -3.69 10.67
CA ARG A 44 -10.71 -2.81 11.81
C ARG A 44 -9.43 -2.29 12.41
N LEU A 45 -9.39 -0.99 12.66
CA LEU A 45 -8.32 -0.40 13.45
C LEU A 45 -8.67 -0.55 14.92
N SER A 46 -7.68 -0.83 15.76
CA SER A 46 -7.86 -0.89 17.22
C SER A 46 -8.60 0.34 17.74
N GLY A 47 -9.77 0.14 18.35
CA GLY A 47 -10.63 1.22 18.86
C GLY A 47 -11.59 1.85 17.84
N LYS A 48 -11.69 1.31 16.61
CA LYS A 48 -12.73 1.65 15.63
C LYS A 48 -13.59 0.43 15.33
N ASP A 49 -14.91 0.60 15.43
CA ASP A 49 -15.88 -0.45 15.07
C ASP A 49 -16.20 -0.51 13.56
N LYS A 50 -15.69 0.43 12.78
CA LYS A 50 -15.95 0.53 11.34
C LYS A 50 -14.83 -0.10 10.54
N LEU A 51 -15.23 -0.83 9.50
CA LEU A 51 -14.34 -1.30 8.44
C LEU A 51 -13.68 -0.09 7.76
N ASP A 52 -12.36 -0.14 7.62
CA ASP A 52 -11.52 0.90 7.02
C ASP A 52 -10.45 0.25 6.14
N VAL A 53 -9.78 1.03 5.29
CA VAL A 53 -8.62 0.55 4.53
C VAL A 53 -7.44 0.48 5.50
N ILE A 54 -6.91 -0.72 5.71
CA ILE A 54 -5.81 -0.98 6.66
C ILE A 54 -4.50 -1.34 5.97
N GLY A 55 -4.52 -1.52 4.65
CA GLY A 55 -3.37 -1.92 3.89
C GLY A 55 -3.66 -1.95 2.40
N PHE A 56 -2.62 -2.19 1.62
CA PHE A 56 -2.72 -2.42 0.20
C PHE A 56 -1.48 -3.14 -0.33
N GLU A 57 -1.64 -3.78 -1.48
CA GLU A 57 -0.58 -4.35 -2.29
C GLU A 57 -0.55 -3.66 -3.65
N ILE A 58 0.64 -3.38 -4.17
CA ILE A 58 0.87 -2.84 -5.52
C ILE A 58 1.77 -3.80 -6.29
N LEU A 59 1.23 -4.41 -7.34
CA LEU A 59 1.97 -5.24 -8.28
C LEU A 59 2.72 -4.38 -9.29
N GLU A 60 3.81 -4.91 -9.84
CA GLU A 60 4.71 -4.21 -10.75
C GLU A 60 5.21 -2.87 -10.17
N ALA A 61 5.48 -2.82 -8.87
CA ALA A 61 5.82 -1.59 -8.15
C ALA A 61 7.05 -0.90 -8.74
N SER A 62 8.07 -1.66 -9.17
CA SER A 62 9.26 -1.10 -9.81
C SER A 62 8.95 -0.30 -11.06
N LYS A 63 8.04 -0.82 -11.91
CA LYS A 63 7.60 -0.14 -13.13
C LYS A 63 6.77 1.10 -12.79
N LYS A 64 5.80 0.97 -11.87
CA LYS A 64 4.94 2.08 -11.45
C LYS A 64 5.75 3.24 -10.90
N PHE A 65 6.69 3.00 -9.98
CA PHE A 65 7.50 4.07 -9.39
C PHE A 65 8.71 4.48 -10.23
N GLY A 66 9.03 3.75 -11.31
CA GLY A 66 10.22 4.00 -12.13
C GLY A 66 11.51 3.89 -11.32
N LEU A 67 11.60 2.84 -10.49
CA LEU A 67 12.73 2.57 -9.61
C LEU A 67 13.25 1.15 -9.81
N ASP A 68 14.56 0.98 -9.72
CA ASP A 68 15.15 -0.36 -9.64
C ASP A 68 14.60 -1.13 -8.44
N LYS A 69 14.30 -2.42 -8.62
CA LYS A 69 13.79 -3.32 -7.56
C LYS A 69 14.64 -3.26 -6.28
N HIS A 70 15.95 -3.11 -6.39
CA HIS A 70 16.86 -2.99 -5.24
C HIS A 70 16.60 -1.76 -4.36
N LEU A 71 16.06 -0.67 -4.93
CA LEU A 71 15.73 0.54 -4.19
C LEU A 71 14.43 0.37 -3.39
N LEU A 72 13.50 -0.43 -3.89
CA LEU A 72 12.22 -0.71 -3.23
C LEU A 72 12.35 -1.61 -1.99
N ARG A 73 13.42 -2.42 -1.89
CA ARG A 73 13.73 -3.20 -0.68
C ARG A 73 13.99 -2.33 0.57
N ASN A 74 14.28 -1.04 0.40
CA ASN A 74 14.68 -0.13 1.47
C ASN A 74 13.87 1.18 1.43
N ILE A 75 12.55 1.07 1.30
CA ILE A 75 11.64 2.20 1.47
C ILE A 75 11.78 2.71 2.91
N LYS A 76 12.13 3.99 3.04
CA LYS A 76 12.32 4.66 4.34
C LYS A 76 11.05 5.21 4.92
N ARG A 77 10.18 5.73 4.04
CA ARG A 77 8.89 6.32 4.39
C ARG A 77 7.94 6.08 3.23
N LEU A 78 6.69 5.86 3.54
CA LEU A 78 5.61 5.78 2.58
C LEU A 78 4.41 6.55 3.12
N TYR A 79 3.78 7.29 2.21
CA TYR A 79 2.50 7.94 2.42
C TYR A 79 1.55 7.50 1.31
N ALA A 80 0.33 7.12 1.65
CA ALA A 80 -0.72 6.85 0.71
C ALA A 80 -2.01 7.55 1.13
N GLU A 81 -2.71 8.14 0.18
CA GLU A 81 -4.09 8.60 0.31
C GLU A 81 -4.94 7.79 -0.65
N ILE A 82 -6.00 7.16 -0.13
CA ILE A 82 -6.94 6.35 -0.89
C ILE A 82 -8.31 7.02 -0.80
N LYS A 83 -8.85 7.39 -1.96
CA LYS A 83 -10.17 7.99 -2.09
C LYS A 83 -11.05 7.08 -2.93
N ILE A 84 -12.12 6.58 -2.32
CA ILE A 84 -13.13 5.77 -2.98
C ILE A 84 -14.36 6.65 -3.18
N SER A 85 -14.75 6.89 -4.44
CA SER A 85 -16.02 7.51 -4.82
C SER A 85 -16.92 6.48 -5.50
N GLU A 86 -18.15 6.85 -5.86
CA GLU A 86 -19.12 5.93 -6.48
C GLU A 86 -18.60 5.30 -7.78
N ASP A 87 -17.81 6.03 -8.56
CA ASP A 87 -17.33 5.64 -9.88
C ASP A 87 -15.90 5.08 -9.90
N ARG A 88 -15.03 5.55 -9.00
CA ARG A 88 -13.59 5.27 -9.07
C ARG A 88 -12.93 5.13 -7.70
N VAL A 89 -11.74 4.54 -7.71
CA VAL A 89 -10.78 4.56 -6.62
C VAL A 89 -9.54 5.30 -7.10
N GLU A 90 -9.18 6.37 -6.41
CA GLU A 90 -7.95 7.12 -6.64
C GLU A 90 -6.99 6.88 -5.48
N MET A 91 -5.80 6.39 -5.78
CA MET A 91 -4.76 6.14 -4.79
C MET A 91 -3.50 6.94 -5.12
N MET A 92 -3.21 7.95 -4.31
CA MET A 92 -1.97 8.71 -4.39
C MET A 92 -0.94 8.09 -3.43
N VAL A 93 0.13 7.51 -3.97
CA VAL A 93 1.21 6.90 -3.19
C VAL A 93 2.51 7.67 -3.38
N SER A 94 3.20 7.93 -2.28
CA SER A 94 4.49 8.58 -2.21
C SER A 94 5.47 7.75 -1.40
N ILE A 95 6.58 7.33 -2.00
CA ILE A 95 7.65 6.60 -1.34
C ILE A 95 8.92 7.42 -1.27
N VAL A 96 9.68 7.26 -0.19
CA VAL A 96 11.04 7.80 -0.04
C VAL A 96 12.03 6.64 0.03
N VAL A 97 12.98 6.62 -0.90
CA VAL A 97 14.07 5.64 -0.96
C VAL A 97 15.42 6.34 -0.81
N VAL A 98 16.45 5.61 -0.38
CA VAL A 98 17.82 6.13 -0.34
C VAL A 98 18.59 5.66 -1.57
N GLN A 99 19.09 6.61 -2.36
CA GLN A 99 19.95 6.34 -3.52
C GLN A 99 21.21 7.20 -3.41
N ARG A 100 22.39 6.56 -3.39
CA ARG A 100 23.70 7.24 -3.27
C ARG A 100 23.76 8.20 -2.07
N LYS A 101 23.32 7.72 -0.89
CA LYS A 101 23.26 8.47 0.38
C LYS A 101 22.32 9.70 0.37
N LYS A 102 21.46 9.84 -0.64
CA LYS A 102 20.45 10.90 -0.71
C LYS A 102 19.05 10.30 -0.73
N GLU A 103 18.14 10.92 0.00
CA GLU A 103 16.73 10.58 -0.07
C GLU A 103 16.14 11.05 -1.40
N ARG A 104 15.32 10.19 -2.01
CA ARG A 104 14.60 10.46 -3.25
C ARG A 104 13.15 10.12 -3.03
N LYS A 105 12.27 11.10 -3.22
CA LYS A 105 10.83 10.91 -3.25
C LYS A 105 10.39 10.48 -4.66
N ARG A 106 9.48 9.51 -4.72
CA ARG A 106 8.73 9.13 -5.92
C ARG A 106 7.25 9.08 -5.57
N SER A 107 6.42 9.65 -6.44
CA SER A 107 4.98 9.70 -6.23
C SER A 107 4.25 9.23 -7.49
N ARG A 108 3.14 8.52 -7.28
CA ARG A 108 2.25 8.03 -8.32
C ARG A 108 0.80 8.16 -7.88
N ILE A 109 -0.05 8.40 -8.86
CA ILE A 109 -1.50 8.30 -8.72
C ILE A 109 -1.90 7.07 -9.52
N LEU A 110 -2.62 6.16 -8.87
CA LEU A 110 -3.25 5.00 -9.49
C LEU A 110 -4.75 5.25 -9.47
N GLU A 111 -5.39 5.12 -10.63
CA GLU A 111 -6.84 5.27 -10.77
C GLU A 111 -7.41 3.93 -11.25
N MET A 112 -8.41 3.44 -10.53
CA MET A 112 -9.11 2.20 -10.84
C MET A 112 -10.62 2.42 -10.84
N ALA A 113 -11.37 1.60 -11.56
CA ALA A 113 -12.82 1.59 -11.46
C ALA A 113 -13.25 1.12 -10.06
N ASN A 114 -14.29 1.74 -9.49
CA ASN A 114 -14.88 1.20 -8.26
C ASN A 114 -15.66 -0.08 -8.58
N VAL A 115 -15.39 -1.14 -7.83
CA VAL A 115 -16.02 -2.47 -7.97
C VAL A 115 -17.18 -2.71 -6.99
N GLY A 116 -17.78 -1.64 -6.47
CA GLY A 116 -18.87 -1.68 -5.49
C GLY A 116 -18.44 -1.41 -4.05
N LEU A 117 -17.25 -0.84 -3.85
CA LEU A 117 -16.76 -0.41 -2.55
C LEU A 117 -17.52 0.85 -2.07
N PRO A 118 -17.80 0.97 -0.76
CA PRO A 118 -18.44 2.14 -0.20
C PRO A 118 -17.51 3.37 -0.28
N ALA A 119 -18.10 4.54 -0.48
CA ALA A 119 -17.34 5.78 -0.53
C ALA A 119 -16.64 6.05 0.81
N THR A 120 -15.34 6.34 0.75
CA THR A 120 -14.52 6.63 1.93
C THR A 120 -13.22 7.34 1.53
N ILE A 121 -12.54 7.91 2.52
CA ILE A 121 -11.21 8.46 2.39
C ILE A 121 -10.37 7.85 3.51
N ALA A 122 -9.26 7.22 3.13
CA ALA A 122 -8.30 6.64 4.05
C ALA A 122 -6.89 7.17 3.74
N SER A 123 -6.03 7.17 4.76
CA SER A 123 -4.62 7.48 4.56
C SER A 123 -3.75 6.56 5.40
N ILE A 124 -2.61 6.17 4.84
CA ILE A 124 -1.62 5.31 5.48
C ILE A 124 -0.27 6.03 5.46
N SER A 125 0.37 6.14 6.62
CA SER A 125 1.69 6.75 6.79
C SER A 125 2.57 5.82 7.59
N VAL A 126 3.71 5.43 7.03
CA VAL A 126 4.66 4.45 7.60
C VAL A 126 6.10 4.82 7.29
#